data_AF-A0A3M1U925-F1
#
_entry.id   AF-A0A3M1U925-F1
#
_cell.length_a   1.000
_cell.length_b   1.000
_cell.length_c   1.000
_cell.angle_alpha   90.00
_cell.angle_beta   90.00
_cell.angle_gamma   90.00
#
_symmetry.space_group_name_H-M   'P 1'
#
loop_
_entity.id
_entity.type
_entity.pdbx_description
1 polymer ?
#
loop_
_entity_poly.entity_id
_entity_poly.type
_entity_poly.pdbx_seq_one_letter_code
_entity_poly.pdbx_strand_id
1 'polypeptide(L)'
;MGRIEIRTIRETEVQEFLELLCQVFELDPARAGMIFRTEPFYDLRRKWALWHEGRMVSCLTTVPIRFAKFRAIGVAGVATEPSQRGRGFAERLLETVLEAAEADSEGKALLFAKRTELYQKVGFEVLDEVVKGEIETSGEQARNPGWLEVKSEQYQKAYENWSKGDERRLLRDERRWRYWQWSMKVPYRHGDSYVVWEAPRTRELLPPFVGLPENASREWVGLASMTERLGLPLRARETEMLLMGCRFPFVPEMFLTDQF
;
A
#
# COMPACT_ATOMS: atom_id res chain seq x y z
N MET A 1 -30.79 18.73 0.64
CA MET A 1 -29.49 18.14 0.25
C MET A 1 -29.44 18.13 -1.26
N GLY A 2 -28.35 18.60 -1.86
CA GLY A 2 -28.20 18.64 -3.31
C GLY A 2 -28.20 17.24 -3.95
N ARG A 3 -28.24 17.17 -5.28
CA ARG A 3 -28.19 15.89 -6.00
C ARG A 3 -26.81 15.27 -5.83
N ILE A 4 -26.77 14.10 -5.20
CA ILE A 4 -25.57 13.29 -4.98
C ILE A 4 -25.62 12.05 -5.88
N GLU A 5 -24.50 11.74 -6.52
CA GLU A 5 -24.29 10.51 -7.29
C GLU A 5 -22.94 9.90 -6.88
N ILE A 6 -22.90 8.59 -6.62
CA ILE A 6 -21.67 7.86 -6.28
C ILE A 6 -21.55 6.67 -7.21
N ARG A 7 -20.41 6.56 -7.91
CA ARG A 7 -20.11 5.47 -8.84
C ARG A 7 -18.64 5.47 -9.24
N THR A 8 -18.26 4.48 -10.02
CA THR A 8 -16.98 4.47 -10.72
C THR A 8 -16.97 5.48 -11.87
N ILE A 9 -15.77 5.99 -12.19
CA ILE A 9 -15.60 6.94 -13.30
C ILE A 9 -15.67 6.24 -14.67
N ARG A 10 -15.91 7.05 -15.69
CA ARG A 10 -15.83 6.70 -17.12
C ARG A 10 -14.54 7.23 -17.72
N GLU A 11 -14.18 6.76 -18.90
CA GLU A 11 -12.96 7.23 -19.61
C GLU A 11 -12.96 8.75 -19.80
N THR A 12 -14.12 9.35 -20.12
CA THR A 12 -14.28 10.80 -20.29
C THR A 12 -14.09 11.61 -19.00
N GLU A 13 -14.07 10.96 -17.84
CA GLU A 13 -14.00 11.59 -16.51
C GLU A 13 -12.61 11.38 -15.86
N VAL A 14 -11.70 10.67 -16.52
CA VAL A 14 -10.34 10.39 -16.03
C VAL A 14 -9.57 11.68 -15.74
N GLN A 15 -9.73 12.69 -16.59
CA GLN A 15 -9.03 13.96 -16.43
C GLN A 15 -9.53 14.72 -15.18
N GLU A 16 -10.84 14.80 -14.96
CA GLU A 16 -11.44 15.43 -13.77
C GLU A 16 -11.01 14.68 -12.48
N PHE A 17 -10.99 13.35 -12.52
CA PHE A 17 -10.52 12.52 -11.40
C PHE A 17 -9.05 12.81 -11.05
N LEU A 18 -8.19 12.88 -12.07
CA LEU A 18 -6.77 13.18 -11.90
C LEU A 18 -6.54 14.60 -11.38
N GLU A 19 -7.28 15.58 -11.88
CA GLU A 19 -7.21 16.97 -11.42
C GLU A 19 -7.55 17.10 -9.94
N LEU A 20 -8.61 16.42 -9.48
CA LEU A 20 -8.97 16.40 -8.06
C LEU A 20 -7.87 15.76 -7.20
N LEU A 21 -7.28 14.66 -7.64
CA LEU A 21 -6.14 14.04 -6.94
C LEU A 21 -4.94 14.99 -6.89
N CYS A 22 -4.57 15.59 -8.02
CA CYS A 22 -3.42 16.49 -8.09
C CYS A 22 -3.62 17.73 -7.22
N GLN A 23 -4.83 18.29 -7.19
CA GLN A 23 -5.17 19.41 -6.34
C GLN A 23 -5.05 19.06 -4.84
N VAL A 24 -5.56 17.90 -4.42
CA VAL A 24 -5.61 17.53 -2.99
C VAL A 24 -4.26 17.06 -2.46
N PHE A 25 -3.49 16.36 -3.29
CA PHE A 25 -2.18 15.80 -2.92
C PHE A 25 -0.99 16.64 -3.41
N GLU A 26 -1.25 17.83 -3.97
CA GLU A 26 -0.25 18.79 -4.46
C GLU A 26 0.73 18.13 -5.46
N LEU A 27 0.19 17.33 -6.39
CA LEU A 27 0.97 16.58 -7.38
C LEU A 27 1.16 17.38 -8.66
N ASP A 28 2.29 17.16 -9.34
CA ASP A 28 2.51 17.62 -10.70
C ASP A 28 1.57 16.88 -11.69
N PRO A 29 0.64 17.56 -12.38
CA PRO A 29 -0.35 16.89 -13.23
C PRO A 29 0.24 16.12 -14.42
N ALA A 30 1.34 16.60 -15.00
CA ALA A 30 1.95 15.96 -16.16
C ALA A 30 2.59 14.63 -15.77
N ARG A 31 3.34 14.62 -14.66
CA ARG A 31 3.94 13.42 -14.10
C ARG A 31 2.88 12.46 -13.55
N ALA A 32 1.90 12.98 -12.81
CA ALA A 32 0.83 12.18 -12.23
C ALA A 32 -0.01 11.49 -13.33
N GLY A 33 -0.33 12.18 -14.42
CA GLY A 33 -1.13 11.60 -15.51
C GLY A 33 -0.45 10.45 -16.25
N MET A 34 0.88 10.52 -16.44
CA MET A 34 1.63 9.41 -17.04
C MET A 34 1.64 8.19 -16.11
N ILE A 35 1.93 8.40 -14.83
CA ILE A 35 1.97 7.36 -13.79
C ILE A 35 0.58 6.72 -13.62
N PHE A 36 -0.47 7.54 -13.54
CA PHE A 36 -1.85 7.08 -13.34
C PHE A 36 -2.33 6.13 -14.44
N ARG A 37 -1.97 6.38 -15.71
CA ARG A 37 -2.41 5.53 -16.84
C ARG A 37 -1.53 4.30 -17.06
N THR A 38 -0.30 4.32 -16.54
CA THR A 38 0.67 3.22 -16.75
C THR A 38 0.79 2.30 -15.54
N GLU A 39 0.16 2.64 -14.41
CA GLU A 39 0.16 1.75 -13.25
C GLU A 39 -0.49 0.40 -13.57
N PRO A 40 0.10 -0.73 -13.14
CA PRO A 40 -0.49 -2.04 -13.37
C PRO A 40 -1.91 -2.23 -12.78
N PHE A 41 -2.30 -1.41 -11.80
CA PHE A 41 -3.63 -1.39 -11.20
C PHE A 41 -4.63 -0.43 -11.85
N TYR A 42 -4.28 0.21 -12.98
CA TYR A 42 -5.21 1.05 -13.73
C TYR A 42 -6.45 0.24 -14.15
N ASP A 43 -7.60 0.55 -13.55
CA ASP A 43 -8.91 -0.04 -13.84
C ASP A 43 -9.98 0.98 -13.43
N LEU A 44 -10.73 1.51 -14.41
CA LEU A 44 -11.77 2.52 -14.14
C LEU A 44 -12.84 2.01 -13.17
N ARG A 45 -13.11 0.70 -13.14
CA ARG A 45 -14.08 0.08 -12.22
C ARG A 45 -13.60 0.09 -10.77
N ARG A 46 -12.37 0.53 -10.53
CA ARG A 46 -11.76 0.66 -9.21
C ARG A 46 -11.51 2.13 -8.82
N LYS A 47 -11.83 3.08 -9.70
CA LYS A 47 -11.72 4.52 -9.47
C LYS A 47 -13.11 5.07 -9.16
N TRP A 48 -13.36 5.34 -7.89
CA TRP A 48 -14.66 5.75 -7.37
C TRP A 48 -14.72 7.26 -7.16
N ALA A 49 -15.88 7.85 -7.45
CA ALA A 49 -16.09 9.26 -7.25
C ALA A 49 -17.52 9.55 -6.74
N LEU A 50 -17.62 10.67 -6.04
CA LEU A 50 -18.86 11.28 -5.60
C LEU A 50 -19.03 12.61 -6.33
N TRP A 51 -20.15 12.74 -7.03
CA TRP A 51 -20.59 13.98 -7.64
C TRP A 51 -21.64 14.65 -6.77
N HIS A 52 -21.53 15.97 -6.62
CA HIS A 52 -22.51 16.81 -5.96
C HIS A 52 -22.84 17.99 -6.89
N GLU A 53 -24.12 18.14 -7.24
CA GLU A 53 -24.58 19.14 -8.22
C GLU A 53 -23.84 19.02 -9.58
N GLY A 54 -23.61 17.78 -10.02
CA GLY A 54 -22.98 17.49 -11.32
C GLY A 54 -21.46 17.66 -11.39
N ARG A 55 -20.80 18.03 -10.27
CA ARG A 55 -19.34 18.17 -10.19
C ARG A 55 -18.72 17.07 -9.34
N MET A 56 -17.58 16.52 -9.75
CA MET A 56 -16.81 15.59 -8.92
C MET A 56 -16.20 16.32 -7.72
N VAL A 57 -16.60 15.95 -6.50
CA VAL A 57 -16.15 16.63 -5.27
C VAL A 57 -15.36 15.73 -4.34
N SER A 58 -15.44 14.41 -4.53
CA SER A 58 -14.63 13.45 -3.78
C SER A 58 -14.31 12.23 -4.64
N CYS A 59 -13.13 11.65 -4.47
CA CYS A 59 -12.73 10.44 -5.17
C CYS A 59 -11.83 9.54 -4.32
N LEU A 60 -11.71 8.27 -4.72
CA LEU A 60 -10.74 7.31 -4.19
C LEU A 60 -10.45 6.21 -5.21
N THR A 61 -9.38 5.45 -4.97
CA THR A 61 -9.04 4.22 -5.69
C THR A 61 -9.16 3.02 -4.76
N THR A 62 -9.64 1.90 -5.30
CA THR A 62 -9.54 0.59 -4.65
C THR A 62 -8.52 -0.28 -5.38
N VAL A 63 -7.78 -1.11 -4.65
CA VAL A 63 -6.79 -2.04 -5.21
C VAL A 63 -7.06 -3.43 -4.66
N PRO A 64 -7.24 -4.48 -5.49
CA PRO A 64 -7.56 -5.81 -4.99
C PRO A 64 -6.39 -6.41 -4.21
N ILE A 65 -6.67 -6.95 -3.02
CA ILE A 65 -5.72 -7.61 -2.13
C ILE A 65 -6.18 -9.04 -1.88
N ARG A 66 -5.23 -9.97 -1.78
CA ARG A 66 -5.52 -11.39 -1.55
C ARG A 66 -4.75 -11.92 -0.34
N PHE A 67 -5.46 -12.64 0.52
CA PHE A 67 -4.90 -13.49 1.58
C PHE A 67 -5.32 -14.93 1.32
N ALA A 68 -4.76 -15.89 2.07
CA ALA A 68 -5.08 -17.30 1.89
C ALA A 68 -6.57 -17.61 2.06
N LYS A 69 -7.25 -16.95 3.00
CA LYS A 69 -8.64 -17.22 3.37
C LYS A 69 -9.67 -16.25 2.81
N PHE A 70 -9.25 -15.08 2.33
CA PHE A 70 -10.20 -14.04 1.90
C PHE A 70 -9.56 -13.06 0.90
N ARG A 71 -10.43 -12.29 0.24
CA ARG A 71 -10.06 -11.12 -0.54
C ARG A 71 -10.40 -9.84 0.23
N ALA A 72 -9.68 -8.78 -0.07
CA ALA A 72 -9.83 -7.47 0.51
C ALA A 72 -9.57 -6.40 -0.56
N ILE A 73 -9.83 -5.15 -0.22
CA ILE A 73 -9.40 -3.99 -1.00
C ILE A 73 -8.41 -3.13 -0.22
N GLY A 74 -7.41 -2.60 -0.89
CA GLY A 74 -6.66 -1.45 -0.44
C GLY A 74 -7.39 -0.19 -0.88
N VAL A 75 -7.55 0.79 0.01
CA VAL A 75 -8.16 2.09 -0.31
C VAL A 75 -7.05 3.14 -0.38
N ALA A 76 -6.94 3.82 -1.51
CA ALA A 76 -5.88 4.76 -1.81
C ALA A 76 -6.43 6.07 -2.41
N GLY A 77 -5.65 7.14 -2.32
CA GLY A 77 -5.96 8.40 -2.98
C GLY A 77 -7.30 9.01 -2.56
N VAL A 78 -7.70 8.86 -1.29
CA VAL A 78 -8.94 9.44 -0.78
C VAL A 78 -8.81 10.97 -0.80
N ALA A 79 -9.52 11.60 -1.73
CA ALA A 79 -9.45 13.03 -1.96
C ALA A 79 -10.85 13.65 -1.90
N THR A 80 -10.95 14.83 -1.30
CA THR A 80 -12.15 15.66 -1.31
C THR A 80 -11.74 17.10 -1.56
N GLU A 81 -12.45 17.75 -2.49
CA GLU A 81 -12.24 19.15 -2.84
C GLU A 81 -12.17 20.00 -1.56
N PRO A 82 -11.12 20.83 -1.36
CA PRO A 82 -10.92 21.55 -0.10
C PRO A 82 -12.14 22.37 0.36
N SER A 83 -12.83 23.02 -0.56
CA SER A 83 -14.04 23.82 -0.32
C SER A 83 -15.27 22.98 0.08
N GLN A 84 -15.22 21.67 -0.14
CA GLN A 84 -16.31 20.71 0.11
C GLN A 84 -16.07 19.83 1.34
N ARG A 85 -14.93 20.00 2.03
CA ARG A 85 -14.59 19.23 3.24
C ARG A 85 -15.55 19.54 4.40
N GLY A 86 -15.67 18.59 5.33
CA GLY A 86 -16.58 18.71 6.48
C GLY A 86 -18.07 18.51 6.15
N ARG A 87 -18.41 18.20 4.89
CA ARG A 87 -19.80 17.99 4.44
C ARG A 87 -20.22 16.52 4.38
N GLY A 88 -19.38 15.59 4.84
CA GLY A 88 -19.67 14.15 4.85
C GLY A 88 -19.48 13.42 3.50
N PHE A 89 -18.95 14.07 2.46
CA PHE A 89 -18.78 13.44 1.14
C PHE A 89 -17.79 12.27 1.14
N ALA A 90 -16.63 12.42 1.77
CA ALA A 90 -15.64 11.33 1.87
C ALA A 90 -16.20 10.13 2.64
N GLU A 91 -16.92 10.39 3.73
CA GLU A 91 -17.59 9.39 4.57
C GLU A 91 -18.58 8.57 3.74
N ARG A 92 -19.51 9.25 3.05
CA ARG A 92 -20.51 8.60 2.20
C ARG A 92 -19.93 7.84 1.01
N LEU A 93 -18.84 8.36 0.43
CA LEU A 93 -18.10 7.68 -0.63
C LEU A 93 -17.46 6.39 -0.11
N LEU A 94 -16.80 6.44 1.05
CA LEU A 94 -16.18 5.26 1.68
C LEU A 94 -17.22 4.20 2.04
N GLU A 95 -18.35 4.59 2.65
CA GLU A 95 -19.45 3.67 2.98
C GLU A 95 -19.96 2.94 1.74
N THR A 96 -20.23 3.68 0.66
CA THR A 96 -20.71 3.10 -0.60
C THR A 96 -19.69 2.13 -1.21
N VAL A 97 -18.40 2.46 -1.14
CA VAL A 97 -17.32 1.62 -1.64
C VAL A 97 -17.17 0.35 -0.82
N LEU A 98 -17.28 0.43 0.51
CA LEU A 98 -17.22 -0.72 1.40
C LEU A 98 -18.43 -1.66 1.21
N GLU A 99 -19.63 -1.10 1.00
CA GLU A 99 -20.82 -1.87 0.66
C GLU A 99 -20.69 -2.59 -0.68
N ALA A 100 -20.19 -1.90 -1.71
CA ALA A 100 -19.92 -2.49 -3.02
C ALA A 100 -18.86 -3.61 -2.93
N ALA A 101 -17.78 -3.40 -2.17
CA ALA A 101 -16.75 -4.40 -1.96
C ALA A 101 -17.30 -5.63 -1.21
N GLU A 102 -18.19 -5.45 -0.23
CA GLU A 102 -18.87 -6.56 0.44
C GLU A 102 -19.70 -7.38 -0.55
N ALA A 103 -20.48 -6.72 -1.42
CA ALA A 103 -21.26 -7.39 -2.45
C ALA A 103 -20.39 -8.21 -3.42
N ASP A 104 -19.17 -7.77 -3.69
CA ASP A 104 -18.19 -8.45 -4.56
C ASP A 104 -17.34 -9.52 -3.83
N SER A 105 -17.66 -9.83 -2.57
CA SER A 105 -16.87 -10.74 -1.71
C SER A 105 -15.41 -10.28 -1.51
N GLU A 106 -15.23 -8.96 -1.38
CA GLU A 106 -13.99 -8.26 -1.06
C GLU A 106 -14.19 -7.26 0.11
N GLY A 107 -15.22 -7.46 0.94
CA GLY A 107 -15.70 -6.48 1.95
C GLY A 107 -14.77 -6.18 3.13
N LYS A 108 -13.52 -6.62 3.08
CA LYS A 108 -12.47 -6.22 4.02
C LYS A 108 -11.63 -5.14 3.37
N ALA A 109 -11.25 -4.11 4.12
CA ALA A 109 -10.47 -3.02 3.57
C ALA A 109 -9.24 -2.72 4.42
N LEU A 110 -8.17 -2.27 3.76
CA LEU A 110 -6.96 -1.72 4.36
C LEU A 110 -6.71 -0.32 3.81
N LEU A 111 -6.17 0.58 4.62
CA LEU A 111 -5.65 1.86 4.17
C LEU A 111 -4.48 2.35 5.00
N PHE A 112 -3.67 3.24 4.44
CA PHE A 112 -2.66 3.99 5.19
C PHE A 112 -3.14 5.41 5.45
N ALA A 113 -3.02 5.88 6.69
CA ALA A 113 -3.51 7.19 7.09
C ALA A 113 -2.58 7.89 8.08
N LYS A 114 -2.46 9.21 7.94
CA LYS A 114 -1.87 10.08 8.98
C LYS A 114 -2.89 10.52 10.03
N ARG A 115 -4.18 10.42 9.71
CA ARG A 115 -5.30 10.88 10.52
C ARG A 115 -6.41 9.85 10.50
N THR A 116 -6.94 9.50 11.67
CA THR A 116 -7.88 8.37 11.81
C THR A 116 -9.34 8.79 11.78
N GLU A 117 -9.66 10.07 12.01
CA GLU A 117 -11.00 10.47 12.43
C GLU A 117 -12.07 10.21 11.37
N LEU A 118 -11.74 10.40 10.09
CA LEU A 118 -12.63 10.06 8.97
C LEU A 118 -12.87 8.55 8.91
N TYR A 119 -11.80 7.76 8.99
CA TYR A 119 -11.85 6.33 8.75
C TYR A 119 -12.51 5.58 9.91
N GLN A 120 -12.33 6.04 11.15
CA GLN A 120 -13.01 5.48 12.33
C GLN A 120 -14.53 5.61 12.25
N LYS A 121 -15.05 6.71 11.67
CA LYS A 121 -16.50 6.89 11.49
C LYS A 121 -17.13 5.83 10.57
N VAL A 122 -16.35 5.33 9.60
CA VAL A 122 -16.80 4.30 8.64
C VAL A 122 -16.29 2.90 8.98
N GLY A 123 -15.92 2.68 10.25
CA GLY A 123 -15.61 1.35 10.79
C GLY A 123 -14.17 0.86 10.60
N PHE A 124 -13.22 1.73 10.25
CA PHE A 124 -11.80 1.37 10.30
C PHE A 124 -11.23 1.49 11.70
N GLU A 125 -10.35 0.56 12.04
CA GLU A 125 -9.57 0.54 13.27
C GLU A 125 -8.08 0.58 12.94
N VAL A 126 -7.27 1.10 13.86
CA VAL A 126 -5.80 1.04 13.70
C VAL A 126 -5.36 -0.40 13.93
N LEU A 127 -4.68 -0.99 12.94
CA LEU A 127 -4.14 -2.35 13.03
C LEU A 127 -2.64 -2.35 13.34
N ASP A 128 -1.91 -1.40 12.77
CA ASP A 128 -0.45 -1.32 12.92
C ASP A 128 0.04 0.10 12.64
N GLU A 129 1.34 0.30 12.85
CA GLU A 129 2.06 1.52 12.53
C GLU A 129 3.04 1.28 11.39
N VAL A 130 3.22 2.28 10.52
CA VAL A 130 4.34 2.34 9.60
C VAL A 130 5.49 3.01 10.30
N VAL A 131 6.55 2.27 10.58
CA VAL A 131 7.74 2.77 11.25
C VAL A 131 8.88 2.99 10.26
N LYS A 132 9.66 4.01 10.54
CA LYS A 132 10.91 4.36 9.86
C LYS A 132 12.07 4.34 10.86
N GLY A 133 13.23 3.88 10.43
CA GLY A 133 14.43 3.92 11.25
C GLY A 133 15.69 3.50 10.50
N GLU A 134 16.85 3.80 11.07
CA GLU A 134 18.13 3.29 10.56
C GLU A 134 18.40 1.89 11.14
N ILE A 135 18.62 0.91 10.27
CA ILE A 135 19.05 -0.44 10.64
C ILE A 135 20.48 -0.37 11.19
N GLU A 136 20.63 -0.78 12.44
CA GLU A 136 21.91 -0.94 13.09
C GLU A 136 22.63 -2.18 12.55
N THR A 137 23.74 -1.93 11.85
CA THR A 137 24.68 -2.99 11.47
C THR A 137 25.93 -2.85 12.34
N SER A 138 26.10 -3.70 13.35
CA SER A 138 27.34 -3.77 14.14
C SER A 138 27.84 -5.23 14.21
N GLY A 139 29.16 -5.41 14.38
CA GLY A 139 29.78 -6.75 14.48
C GLY A 139 29.95 -7.51 13.16
N GLU A 140 30.10 -8.85 13.23
CA GLU A 140 30.32 -9.76 12.09
C GLU A 140 29.25 -9.65 10.98
N GLN A 141 28.03 -9.21 11.32
CA GLN A 141 26.90 -9.00 10.39
C GLN A 141 27.15 -7.87 9.37
N ALA A 142 28.15 -7.02 9.60
CA ALA A 142 28.60 -6.00 8.66
C ALA A 142 29.61 -6.53 7.62
N ARG A 143 30.16 -7.74 7.81
CA ARG A 143 31.14 -8.33 6.88
C ARG A 143 30.39 -9.08 5.78
N ASN A 144 30.19 -8.40 4.65
CA ASN A 144 29.66 -8.91 3.38
C ASN A 144 29.01 -10.30 3.49
N PRO A 145 27.70 -10.38 3.78
CA PRO A 145 27.02 -11.65 4.02
C PRO A 145 27.05 -12.62 2.84
N GLY A 146 27.59 -12.24 1.67
CA GLY A 146 27.52 -13.06 0.45
C GLY A 146 26.19 -12.88 -0.28
N TRP A 147 25.59 -11.69 -0.16
CA TRP A 147 24.38 -11.33 -0.92
C TRP A 147 24.67 -11.32 -2.42
N LEU A 148 23.82 -12.01 -3.19
CA LEU A 148 23.89 -12.05 -4.66
C LEU A 148 22.71 -11.30 -5.25
N GLU A 149 22.97 -10.35 -6.16
CA GLU A 149 21.91 -9.68 -6.92
C GLU A 149 21.18 -10.70 -7.81
N VAL A 150 19.84 -10.66 -7.84
CA VAL A 150 19.00 -11.61 -8.59
C VAL A 150 18.12 -10.92 -9.62
N LYS A 151 17.97 -11.53 -10.81
CA LYS A 151 17.34 -10.85 -11.96
C LYS A 151 15.82 -10.98 -12.13
N SER A 152 15.11 -11.92 -11.49
CA SER A 152 13.63 -11.82 -11.32
C SER A 152 12.96 -13.01 -10.65
N GLU A 153 13.16 -14.23 -11.15
CA GLU A 153 12.29 -15.36 -10.78
C GLU A 153 12.55 -15.91 -9.37
N GLN A 154 13.78 -15.79 -8.89
CA GLN A 154 14.18 -16.41 -7.62
C GLN A 154 13.54 -15.76 -6.39
N TYR A 155 13.36 -14.42 -6.37
CA TYR A 155 12.71 -13.75 -5.25
C TYR A 155 11.20 -13.98 -5.25
N GLN A 156 10.57 -14.17 -6.43
CA GLN A 156 9.14 -14.47 -6.51
C GLN A 156 8.83 -15.80 -5.84
N LYS A 157 9.59 -16.85 -6.16
CA LYS A 157 9.43 -18.17 -5.54
C LYS A 157 9.67 -18.13 -4.03
N ALA A 158 10.67 -17.38 -3.56
CA ALA A 158 10.92 -17.21 -2.13
C ALA A 158 9.75 -16.54 -1.42
N TYR A 159 9.18 -15.47 -1.99
CA TYR A 159 7.98 -14.82 -1.45
C TYR A 159 6.76 -15.72 -1.48
N GLU A 160 6.53 -16.44 -2.57
CA GLU A 160 5.40 -17.36 -2.68
C GLU A 160 5.46 -18.47 -1.64
N ASN A 161 6.65 -19.01 -1.38
CA ASN A 161 6.84 -20.01 -0.32
C ASN A 161 6.61 -19.40 1.07
N TRP A 162 7.15 -18.20 1.32
CA TRP A 162 6.94 -17.51 2.58
C TRP A 162 5.46 -17.16 2.81
N SER A 163 4.79 -16.56 1.83
CA SER A 163 3.40 -16.11 1.94
C SER A 163 2.41 -17.25 2.16
N LYS A 164 2.69 -18.47 1.69
CA LYS A 164 1.88 -19.68 1.97
C LYS A 164 1.99 -20.19 3.41
N GLY A 165 3.03 -19.79 4.15
CA GLY A 165 3.32 -20.31 5.48
C GLY A 165 2.47 -19.72 6.62
N ASP A 166 1.70 -18.65 6.36
CA ASP A 166 0.87 -17.99 7.37
C ASP A 166 -0.32 -17.29 6.70
N GLU A 167 -1.53 -17.46 7.22
CA GLU A 167 -2.74 -16.88 6.62
C GLU A 167 -2.80 -15.35 6.67
N ARG A 168 -1.97 -14.76 7.54
CA ARG A 168 -1.84 -13.30 7.68
C ARG A 168 -1.03 -12.68 6.57
N ARG A 169 -0.36 -13.46 5.73
CA ARG A 169 0.54 -12.97 4.68
C ARG A 169 -0.22 -12.64 3.41
N LEU A 170 0.08 -11.48 2.86
CA LEU A 170 -0.45 -11.07 1.56
C LEU A 170 0.06 -12.02 0.47
N LEU A 171 -0.84 -12.41 -0.43
CA LEU A 171 -0.52 -13.20 -1.61
C LEU A 171 -0.36 -12.27 -2.81
N ARG A 172 0.74 -12.41 -3.54
CA ARG A 172 0.98 -11.68 -4.80
C ARG A 172 0.49 -12.53 -5.96
N ASP A 173 -0.44 -11.99 -6.75
CA ASP A 173 -0.76 -12.53 -8.07
C ASP A 173 0.13 -11.91 -9.15
N GLU A 174 -0.05 -12.31 -10.40
CA GLU A 174 0.70 -11.78 -11.54
C GLU A 174 0.58 -10.25 -11.67
N ARG A 175 -0.59 -9.68 -11.36
CA ARG A 175 -0.82 -8.24 -11.44
C ARG A 175 -0.05 -7.51 -10.34
N ARG A 176 -0.03 -8.04 -9.12
CA ARG A 176 0.73 -7.51 -8.00
C ARG A 176 2.23 -7.63 -8.24
N TRP A 177 2.72 -8.72 -8.84
CA TRP A 177 4.12 -8.81 -9.24
C TRP A 177 4.50 -7.78 -10.30
N ARG A 178 3.64 -7.54 -11.31
CA ARG A 178 3.86 -6.44 -12.26
C ARG A 178 3.90 -5.07 -11.58
N TYR A 179 3.02 -4.82 -10.62
CA TYR A 179 3.06 -3.60 -9.80
C TYR A 179 4.35 -3.49 -8.98
N TRP A 180 4.77 -4.58 -8.35
CA TRP A 180 6.02 -4.62 -7.62
C TRP A 180 7.21 -4.32 -8.54
N GLN A 181 7.22 -4.82 -9.78
CA GLN A 181 8.29 -4.58 -10.76
C GLN A 181 8.23 -3.19 -11.41
N TRP A 182 7.17 -2.42 -11.17
CA TRP A 182 6.93 -1.14 -11.86
C TRP A 182 7.82 0.00 -11.36
N SER A 183 8.34 -0.09 -10.13
CA SER A 183 9.37 0.84 -9.63
C SER A 183 10.74 0.16 -9.59
N MET A 184 11.80 0.98 -9.64
CA MET A 184 13.17 0.47 -9.59
C MET A 184 13.46 -0.19 -8.25
N LYS A 185 13.64 -1.51 -8.29
CA LYS A 185 13.98 -2.34 -7.14
C LYS A 185 15.20 -3.18 -7.49
N VAL A 186 16.13 -3.27 -6.54
CA VAL A 186 17.33 -4.12 -6.65
C VAL A 186 17.23 -5.22 -5.59
N PRO A 187 16.79 -6.43 -5.98
CA PRO A 187 16.67 -7.55 -5.06
C PRO A 187 18.00 -8.28 -4.93
N TYR A 188 18.40 -8.57 -3.68
CA TYR A 188 19.54 -9.38 -3.32
C TYR A 188 19.09 -10.63 -2.60
N ARG A 189 19.75 -11.76 -2.82
CA ARG A 189 19.43 -13.06 -2.21
C ARG A 189 20.58 -13.59 -1.36
N HIS A 190 20.23 -14.26 -0.26
CA HIS A 190 21.14 -15.00 0.60
C HIS A 190 20.45 -16.28 1.11
N GLY A 191 20.86 -17.45 0.61
CA GLY A 191 20.15 -18.71 0.89
C GLY A 191 18.70 -18.66 0.40
N ASP A 192 17.73 -18.87 1.29
CA ASP A 192 16.30 -18.76 1.00
C ASP A 192 15.69 -17.39 1.35
N SER A 193 16.51 -16.47 1.86
CA SER A 193 16.13 -15.08 2.15
C SER A 193 16.42 -14.17 0.95
N TYR A 194 15.67 -13.07 0.85
CA TYR A 194 16.03 -11.96 0.00
C TYR A 194 15.73 -10.62 0.68
N VAL A 195 16.43 -9.58 0.24
CA VAL A 195 16.18 -8.18 0.61
C VAL A 195 15.97 -7.37 -0.67
N VAL A 196 15.09 -6.38 -0.58
CA VAL A 196 14.75 -5.52 -1.71
C VAL A 196 15.10 -4.10 -1.36
N TRP A 197 15.99 -3.55 -2.18
CA TRP A 197 16.37 -2.16 -2.09
C TRP A 197 15.58 -1.34 -3.11
N GLU A 198 14.82 -0.35 -2.63
CA GLU A 198 14.14 0.68 -3.43
C GLU A 198 14.71 2.03 -3.00
N ALA A 199 15.80 2.45 -3.63
CA ALA A 199 16.60 3.59 -3.17
C ALA A 199 15.75 4.84 -2.91
N PRO A 200 15.95 5.53 -1.76
CA PRO A 200 17.00 5.34 -0.77
C PRO A 200 16.60 4.40 0.39
N ARG A 201 15.64 3.49 0.24
CA ARG A 201 15.05 2.71 1.35
C ARG A 201 15.13 1.21 1.14
N THR A 202 15.27 0.48 2.24
CA THR A 202 14.96 -0.95 2.31
C THR A 202 13.51 -1.08 2.79
N ARG A 203 12.66 -1.72 1.98
CA ARG A 203 11.20 -1.79 2.23
C ARG A 203 10.65 -3.21 2.28
N GLU A 204 11.48 -4.18 1.97
CA GLU A 204 11.10 -5.59 1.97
C GLU A 204 12.33 -6.45 2.27
N LEU A 205 12.14 -7.39 3.20
CA LEU A 205 13.15 -8.34 3.63
C LEU A 205 12.45 -9.61 4.10
N LEU A 206 12.85 -10.76 3.56
CA LEU A 206 12.41 -12.06 4.07
C LEU A 206 13.41 -12.61 5.08
N PRO A 207 12.95 -13.25 6.17
CA PRO A 207 13.82 -13.78 7.20
C PRO A 207 14.62 -15.01 6.74
N PRO A 208 15.68 -15.38 7.48
CA PRO A 208 16.23 -14.66 8.62
C PRO A 208 17.02 -13.41 8.19
N PHE A 209 16.99 -12.36 9.02
CA PHE A 209 17.89 -11.21 8.83
C PHE A 209 19.33 -11.64 9.14
N VAL A 210 20.23 -11.52 8.16
CA VAL A 210 21.65 -11.89 8.26
C VAL A 210 22.59 -10.68 8.07
N GLY A 211 22.04 -9.47 8.12
CA GLY A 211 22.72 -8.24 7.71
C GLY A 211 22.24 -7.72 6.35
N LEU A 212 22.82 -6.61 5.91
CA LEU A 212 22.48 -5.94 4.64
C LEU A 212 23.61 -6.10 3.61
N PRO A 213 23.30 -6.10 2.30
CA PRO A 213 24.30 -5.90 1.26
C PRO A 213 25.09 -4.60 1.50
N GLU A 214 26.38 -4.57 1.13
CA GLU A 214 27.27 -3.42 1.37
C GLU A 214 26.71 -2.11 0.78
N ASN A 215 26.04 -2.19 -0.36
CA ASN A 215 25.44 -1.04 -1.04
C ASN A 215 23.97 -0.79 -0.70
N ALA A 216 23.35 -1.63 0.15
CA ALA A 216 21.95 -1.45 0.49
C ALA A 216 21.77 -0.28 1.47
N SER A 217 20.66 0.45 1.31
CA SER A 217 20.33 1.48 2.28
C SER A 217 20.01 0.88 3.65
N ARG A 218 20.49 1.57 4.69
CA ARG A 218 20.14 1.28 6.09
C ARG A 218 18.83 1.93 6.52
N GLU A 219 18.24 2.81 5.71
CA GLU A 219 16.93 3.38 6.01
C GLU A 219 15.85 2.30 5.78
N TRP A 220 15.26 1.79 6.86
CA TRP A 220 14.12 0.90 6.84
C TRP A 220 12.82 1.68 6.90
N VAL A 221 11.84 1.25 6.11
CA VAL A 221 10.44 1.65 6.28
C VAL A 221 9.55 0.42 6.13
N GLY A 222 8.78 0.11 7.17
CA GLY A 222 7.96 -1.11 7.21
C GLY A 222 6.85 -1.02 8.26
N LEU A 223 5.99 -2.03 8.30
CA LEU A 223 5.04 -2.19 9.40
C LEU A 223 5.79 -2.49 10.70
N ALA A 224 5.33 -1.96 11.85
CA ALA A 224 5.99 -2.17 13.14
C ALA A 224 6.00 -3.66 13.51
N SER A 225 4.86 -4.34 13.34
CA SER A 225 4.77 -5.79 13.57
C SER A 225 5.73 -6.60 12.68
N MET A 226 5.89 -6.21 11.41
CA MET A 226 6.84 -6.85 10.50
C MET A 226 8.29 -6.57 10.90
N THR A 227 8.59 -5.35 11.32
CA THR A 227 9.92 -4.95 11.80
C THR A 227 10.35 -5.82 12.97
N GLU A 228 9.45 -6.03 13.93
CA GLU A 228 9.67 -6.88 15.11
C GLU A 228 9.80 -8.35 14.74
N ARG A 229 8.90 -8.85 13.88
CA ARG A 229 8.94 -10.25 13.42
C ARG A 229 10.24 -10.59 12.68
N LEU A 230 10.74 -9.66 11.88
CA LEU A 230 12.00 -9.81 11.16
C LEU A 230 13.23 -9.67 12.06
N GLY A 231 13.04 -9.24 13.31
CA GLY A 231 14.13 -9.00 14.26
C GLY A 231 15.06 -7.87 13.82
N LEU A 232 14.53 -6.86 13.11
CA LEU A 232 15.35 -5.77 12.59
C LEU A 232 15.81 -4.84 13.74
N PRO A 233 17.13 -4.69 13.95
CA PRO A 233 17.65 -3.81 14.98
C PRO A 233 17.61 -2.37 14.45
N LEU A 234 16.59 -1.60 14.84
CA LEU A 234 16.52 -0.17 14.47
C LEU A 234 17.11 0.67 15.60
N ARG A 235 18.00 1.61 15.27
CA ARG A 235 18.59 2.55 16.24
C ARG A 235 17.55 3.43 16.92
N ALA A 236 16.58 3.88 16.13
CA ALA A 236 15.42 4.66 16.57
C ALA A 236 14.24 4.33 15.66
N ARG A 237 13.02 4.48 16.19
CA ARG A 237 11.77 4.26 15.47
C ARG A 237 10.97 5.56 15.44
N GLU A 238 10.56 5.98 14.25
CA GLU A 238 9.62 7.08 14.03
C GLU A 238 8.38 6.54 13.32
N THR A 239 7.20 6.88 13.83
CA THR A 239 5.93 6.49 13.21
C THR A 239 5.56 7.49 12.12
N GLU A 240 5.51 7.03 10.87
CA GLU A 240 5.21 7.84 9.68
C GLU A 240 3.71 7.92 9.40
N MET A 241 3.02 6.78 9.53
CA MET A 241 1.60 6.59 9.22
C MET A 241 1.03 5.44 10.04
N LEU A 242 -0.29 5.30 10.01
CA LEU A 242 -1.02 4.18 10.59
C LEU A 242 -1.54 3.29 9.47
N LEU A 243 -1.41 1.98 9.63
CA LEU A 243 -2.17 1.01 8.86
C LEU A 243 -3.52 0.83 9.56
N MET A 244 -4.59 1.13 8.86
CA MET A 244 -5.96 0.94 9.34
C MET A 244 -6.65 -0.16 8.54
N GLY A 245 -7.59 -0.87 9.18
CA GLY A 245 -8.42 -1.86 8.49
C GLY A 245 -9.86 -1.85 8.94
N CYS A 246 -10.75 -2.21 8.02
CA CYS A 246 -12.19 -2.36 8.25
C CYS A 246 -12.55 -3.84 8.05
N ARG A 247 -13.23 -4.41 9.05
CA ARG A 247 -13.62 -5.85 9.12
C ARG A 247 -12.41 -6.81 8.98
N PHE A 248 -11.23 -6.36 9.39
CA PHE A 248 -10.00 -7.10 9.24
C PHE A 248 -9.70 -7.94 10.49
N PRO A 249 -9.48 -9.27 10.37
CA PRO A 249 -9.45 -10.16 11.53
C PRO A 249 -8.10 -10.19 12.29
N PHE A 250 -7.05 -9.57 11.75
CA PHE A 250 -5.70 -9.61 12.29
C PHE A 250 -4.85 -8.46 11.75
N VAL A 251 -3.67 -8.24 12.33
CA VAL A 251 -2.63 -7.40 11.71
C VAL A 251 -2.04 -8.14 10.50
N PRO A 252 -2.12 -7.61 9.28
CA PRO A 252 -1.60 -8.30 8.10
C PRO A 252 -0.06 -8.28 8.08
N GLU A 253 0.52 -9.37 7.61
CA GLU A 253 1.94 -9.48 7.30
C GLU A 253 2.17 -9.13 5.82
N MET A 254 2.58 -7.90 5.57
CA MET A 254 2.89 -7.41 4.22
C MET A 254 4.02 -6.40 4.25
N PHE A 255 4.66 -6.22 3.10
CA PHE A 255 5.71 -5.22 2.94
C PHE A 255 5.14 -3.91 2.39
N LEU A 256 5.83 -2.79 2.57
CA LEU A 256 5.35 -1.53 1.99
C LEU A 256 5.52 -1.45 0.47
N THR A 257 6.21 -2.41 -0.12
CA THR A 257 6.17 -2.69 -1.57
C THR A 257 4.83 -3.28 -2.02
N ASP A 258 4.00 -3.75 -1.09
CA ASP A 258 2.62 -4.22 -1.31
C ASP A 258 1.57 -3.12 -1.11
N GLN A 259 2.00 -1.88 -0.82
CA GLN A 259 1.09 -0.75 -0.62
C GLN A 259 0.21 -0.51 -1.86
N PHE A 260 -0.88 0.22 -1.64
CA PHE A 260 -1.93 0.49 -2.61
C PHE A 260 -2.12 2.01 -2.78
#